data_AF-A0A523TRH2-F1
#
_entry.id   AF-A0A523TRH2-F1
#
_cell.length_a   1.000
_cell.length_b   1.000
_cell.length_c   1.000
_cell.angle_alpha   90.00
_cell.angle_beta   90.00
_cell.angle_gamma   90.00
#
_symmetry.space_group_name_H-M   'P 1'
#
loop_
_entity.id
_entity.type
_entity.pdbx_description
1 polymer ?
#
loop_
_entity_poly.entity_id
_entity_poly.type
_entity_poly.pdbx_seq_one_letter_code
_entity_poly.pdbx_strand_id
1 'polypeptide(L)'
;SAFGTRTDWYRNILADPGVRVRVGRKEFKAFAETSTDPVRIADFLDYRLARHPHMIGMMLRAEGLPPSPSRQDLESLAVDKALVILHPEEDS
;
A
#
# COMPACT_ATOMS: atom_id res chain seq x y z
N SER A 1 9.15 -8.98 6.44
CA SER A 1 10.12 -7.99 5.93
C SER A 1 9.35 -6.74 5.54
N ALA A 2 9.36 -5.73 6.40
CA ALA A 2 8.61 -4.50 6.19
C ALA A 2 9.49 -3.32 6.63
N PHE A 3 10.49 -2.99 5.82
CA PHE A 3 11.32 -1.80 6.02
C PHE A 3 10.98 -0.71 4.99
N GLY A 4 9.71 -0.66 4.55
CA GLY A 4 9.24 0.27 3.51
C GLY A 4 10.19 0.28 2.32
N THR A 5 10.73 1.46 2.02
CA THR A 5 11.64 1.74 0.90
C THR A 5 12.98 1.01 0.95
N ARG A 6 13.36 0.45 2.11
CA ARG A 6 14.63 -0.26 2.28
C ARG A 6 14.56 -1.74 1.92
N THR A 7 13.37 -2.25 1.58
CA THR A 7 13.21 -3.66 1.25
C THR A 7 13.58 -3.91 -0.22
N ASP A 8 14.27 -5.01 -0.50
CA ASP A 8 14.79 -5.31 -1.85
C ASP A 8 13.68 -5.34 -2.91
N TRP A 9 12.49 -5.86 -2.58
CA TRP A 9 11.36 -5.87 -3.51
C TRP A 9 10.92 -4.46 -3.93
N TYR A 10 10.98 -3.48 -3.02
CA TYR A 10 10.61 -2.10 -3.34
C TYR A 10 11.66 -1.44 -4.23
N ARG A 11 12.95 -1.69 -3.96
CA ARG A 11 14.05 -1.23 -4.81
C ARG A 11 14.01 -1.85 -6.20
N ASN A 12 13.65 -3.13 -6.29
CA ASN A 12 13.47 -3.81 -7.57
C ASN A 12 12.34 -3.19 -8.38
N ILE A 13 11.20 -2.87 -7.75
CA ILE A 13 10.09 -2.17 -8.42
C ILE A 13 10.49 -0.77 -8.89
N LEU A 14 11.32 -0.05 -8.14
CA LEU A 14 11.85 1.25 -8.58
C LEU A 14 12.79 1.12 -9.79
N ALA A 15 13.54 0.02 -9.90
CA ALA A 15 14.47 -0.22 -11.00
C ALA A 15 13.76 -0.75 -12.26
N ASP A 16 12.78 -1.64 -12.08
CA ASP A 16 11.93 -2.18 -13.14
C ASP A 16 10.48 -2.30 -12.62
N PRO A 17 9.57 -1.41 -13.05
CA PRO A 17 8.18 -1.41 -12.62
C PRO A 17 7.34 -2.53 -13.26
N GLY A 18 7.88 -3.27 -14.24
CA GLY A 18 7.22 -4.42 -14.83
C GLY A 18 7.22 -5.62 -13.88
N VAL A 19 6.05 -6.00 -13.38
CA VAL A 19 5.92 -7.10 -12.41
C VAL A 19 5.00 -8.19 -12.89
N ARG A 20 5.26 -9.41 -12.40
CA ARG A 20 4.33 -10.53 -12.54
C ARG A 20 3.75 -10.89 -11.19
N VAL A 21 2.43 -10.91 -11.11
CA VAL A 21 1.68 -11.06 -9.86
C VAL A 21 0.95 -12.40 -9.90
N ARG A 22 1.09 -13.20 -8.84
CA ARG A 22 0.32 -14.44 -8.66
C ARG A 22 -0.58 -14.32 -7.43
N VAL A 23 -1.88 -14.40 -7.64
CA VAL A 23 -2.90 -14.40 -6.58
C VAL A 23 -3.72 -15.69 -6.69
N GLY A 24 -3.46 -16.63 -5.79
CA GLY A 24 -4.03 -17.97 -5.86
C GLY A 24 -3.61 -18.67 -7.16
N ARG A 25 -4.59 -19.00 -8.01
CA ARG A 25 -4.36 -19.63 -9.33
C ARG A 25 -4.25 -18.64 -10.50
N LYS A 26 -4.51 -17.34 -10.25
CA LYS A 26 -4.42 -16.31 -11.28
C LYS A 26 -3.01 -15.75 -11.32
N GLU A 27 -2.46 -15.61 -12.52
CA GLU A 27 -1.18 -14.98 -12.77
C GLU A 27 -1.37 -13.95 -13.88
N PHE A 28 -0.88 -12.74 -13.67
CA PHE A 28 -1.01 -11.64 -14.62
C PHE A 28 0.23 -10.75 -14.58
N LYS A 29 0.48 -10.03 -15.67
CA LYS A 29 1.46 -8.96 -15.72
C LYS A 29 0.82 -7.65 -15.27
N ALA A 30 1.60 -6.82 -14.60
CA ALA A 30 1.16 -5.52 -14.16
C ALA A 30 2.32 -4.53 -14.19
N PHE A 31 1.98 -3.25 -14.27
CA PHE A 31 2.89 -2.16 -14.03
C PHE A 31 2.71 -1.64 -12.60
N ALA A 32 3.81 -1.52 -11.86
CA ALA A 32 3.81 -1.02 -10.50
C ALA A 32 4.08 0.49 -10.46
N GLU A 33 3.19 1.23 -9.82
CA GLU A 33 3.35 2.65 -9.49
C GLU A 33 3.64 2.79 -7.99
N THR A 34 4.74 3.44 -7.64
CA THR A 34 5.09 3.70 -6.24
C THR A 34 4.74 5.13 -5.83
N SER A 35 4.21 5.30 -4.62
CA SER A 35 3.99 6.62 -4.01
C SER A 35 4.52 6.64 -2.58
N THR A 36 5.28 7.68 -2.26
CA THR A 36 5.67 8.05 -0.89
C THR A 36 4.99 9.33 -0.42
N ASP A 37 4.04 9.88 -1.20
CA ASP A 37 3.25 11.05 -0.80
C ASP A 37 2.33 10.67 0.40
N PRO A 38 2.54 11.26 1.58
CA PRO A 38 1.77 10.94 2.77
C PRO A 38 0.26 11.18 2.59
N VAL A 39 -0.12 12.19 1.79
CA VAL A 39 -1.53 12.53 1.55
C VAL A 39 -2.19 11.41 0.75
N ARG A 40 -1.57 10.98 -0.35
CA ARG A 40 -2.09 9.90 -1.18
C ARG A 40 -2.15 8.56 -0.45
N ILE A 41 -1.19 8.29 0.42
CA ILE A 41 -1.19 7.09 1.27
C ILE A 41 -2.33 7.17 2.29
N ALA A 42 -2.53 8.33 2.93
CA ALA A 42 -3.62 8.55 3.88
C ALA A 42 -4.99 8.41 3.21
N ASP A 43 -5.18 8.93 1.99
CA ASP A 43 -6.40 8.72 1.20
C ASP A 43 -6.69 7.24 0.97
N PHE A 44 -5.65 6.48 0.63
CA PHE A 44 -5.77 5.04 0.41
C PHE A 44 -6.09 4.28 1.70
N LEU A 45 -5.47 4.64 2.83
CA LEU A 45 -5.76 4.04 4.13
C LEU A 45 -7.20 4.32 4.57
N ASP A 46 -7.68 5.54 4.37
CA ASP A 46 -9.04 5.94 4.70
C ASP A 46 -10.07 5.18 3.84
N TYR A 47 -9.85 5.14 2.52
CA TYR A 47 -10.67 4.33 1.60
C TYR A 47 -10.73 2.85 2.02
N ARG A 48 -9.58 2.27 2.38
CA ARG A 48 -9.51 0.87 2.83
C ARG A 48 -10.20 0.66 4.17
N LEU A 49 -10.10 1.61 5.10
CA LEU A 49 -10.76 1.54 6.39
C LEU A 49 -12.29 1.56 6.21
N ALA A 50 -12.81 2.43 5.34
CA ALA A 50 -14.24 2.48 5.02
C ALA A 50 -14.74 1.16 4.42
N ARG A 51 -13.95 0.52 3.55
CA ARG A 51 -14.33 -0.73 2.87
C ARG A 51 -14.12 -1.99 3.72
N HIS A 52 -13.12 -2.00 4.59
CA HIS A 52 -12.71 -3.15 5.41
C HIS A 52 -12.42 -2.74 6.87
N PRO A 53 -13.44 -2.26 7.60
CA PRO A 53 -13.24 -1.57 8.88
C PRO A 53 -12.58 -2.42 9.96
N HIS A 54 -12.92 -3.71 10.03
CA HIS A 54 -12.36 -4.61 11.05
C HIS A 54 -10.88 -4.91 10.81
N MET A 55 -10.53 -5.38 9.61
CA MET A 55 -9.15 -5.77 9.29
C MET A 55 -8.22 -4.56 9.31
N ILE A 56 -8.61 -3.47 8.66
CA ILE A 56 -7.78 -2.26 8.58
C ILE A 56 -7.72 -1.58 9.94
N GLY A 57 -8.83 -1.49 10.66
CA GLY A 57 -8.84 -0.96 12.02
C GLY A 57 -7.89 -1.72 12.95
N MET A 58 -7.82 -3.04 12.87
CA MET A 58 -6.85 -3.83 13.63
C MET A 58 -5.39 -3.53 13.23
N MET A 59 -5.11 -3.42 11.93
CA MET A 59 -3.77 -3.06 11.44
C MET A 59 -3.35 -1.67 11.93
N LEU A 60 -4.22 -0.67 11.83
CA LEU A 60 -3.94 0.69 12.29
C LEU A 60 -3.70 0.75 13.81
N ARG A 61 -4.49 0.02 14.60
CA ARG A 61 -4.24 -0.10 16.06
C ARG A 61 -2.90 -0.76 16.38
N ALA A 62 -2.48 -1.77 15.61
CA ALA A 62 -1.18 -2.41 15.78
C ALA A 62 -0.01 -1.45 15.43
N GLU A 63 -0.27 -0.46 14.58
CA GLU A 63 0.64 0.65 14.27
C GLU A 63 0.54 1.80 15.30
N GLY A 64 -0.25 1.65 16.37
CA GLY A 64 -0.37 2.61 17.48
C GLY A 64 -1.48 3.64 17.33
N LEU A 65 -2.33 3.55 16.30
CA LEU A 65 -3.41 4.51 16.07
C LEU A 65 -4.64 4.28 16.96
N PRO A 66 -5.43 5.34 17.24
CA PRO A 66 -6.66 5.20 18.00
C PRO A 66 -7.74 4.43 17.21
N PRO A 67 -8.81 3.94 17.87
CA PRO A 67 -9.91 3.20 17.24
C PRO A 67 -10.62 3.91 16.09
N SER A 68 -10.64 5.25 16.11
CA SER A 68 -11.21 6.11 15.08
C SER A 68 -10.15 7.15 14.71
N PRO A 69 -9.19 6.79 13.84
CA PRO A 69 -8.10 7.69 13.48
C PRO A 69 -8.61 8.89 12.69
N SER A 70 -8.06 10.06 13.00
CA SER A 70 -8.28 11.27 12.22
C SER A 70 -7.44 11.25 10.94
N ARG A 71 -7.74 12.18 10.02
CA ARG A 71 -6.94 12.36 8.82
C ARG A 71 -5.45 12.61 9.14
N GLN A 72 -5.19 13.48 10.11
CA GLN A 72 -3.83 13.83 10.51
C GLN A 72 -3.06 12.63 11.08
N ASP A 73 -3.76 11.72 11.77
CA ASP A 73 -3.13 10.51 12.29
C ASP A 73 -2.71 9.57 11.14
N LEU A 74 -3.54 9.44 10.10
CA LEU A 74 -3.22 8.65 8.90
C LEU A 74 -2.03 9.24 8.13
N GLU A 75 -1.99 10.57 7.98
CA GLU A 75 -0.87 11.26 7.31
C GLU A 75 0.43 11.10 8.10
N SER A 76 0.37 11.19 9.42
CA SER A 76 1.54 10.99 10.29
C SER A 76 2.08 9.56 10.18
N LEU A 77 1.20 8.56 10.17
CA LEU A 77 1.59 7.18 9.92
C LEU A 77 2.18 6.99 8.51
N ALA A 78 1.66 7.72 7.53
CA ALA A 78 2.03 7.57 6.13
C ALA A 78 3.45 8.06 5.80
N VAL A 79 4.04 8.96 6.60
CA VAL A 79 5.38 9.52 6.37
C VAL A 79 6.45 8.44 6.16
N ASP A 80 6.36 7.34 6.91
CA ASP A 80 7.35 6.24 6.86
C ASP A 80 6.87 5.04 6.03
N LYS A 81 5.76 5.19 5.29
CA LYS A 81 5.17 4.13 4.47
C LYS A 81 5.47 4.39 2.99
N ALA A 82 5.39 3.32 2.21
CA ALA A 82 5.36 3.41 0.77
C ALA A 82 4.15 2.65 0.25
N LEU A 83 3.41 3.26 -0.67
CA LEU A 83 2.32 2.63 -1.38
C LEU A 83 2.84 2.13 -2.73
N VAL A 84 2.46 0.90 -3.08
CA VAL A 84 2.66 0.36 -4.42
C VAL A 84 1.30 -0.02 -4.98
N ILE A 85 0.96 0.57 -6.12
CA ILE A 85 -0.28 0.35 -6.85
C ILE A 85 0.06 -0.52 -8.05
N LEU A 86 -0.69 -1.60 -8.25
CA LEU A 86 -0.50 -2.51 -9.38
C LEU A 86 -1.59 -2.23 -10.41
N HIS A 87 -1.18 -1.85 -11.61
CA HIS A 87 -2.04 -1.65 -12.77
C HIS A 87 -1.92 -2.90 -13.65
N PRO A 88 -2.89 -3.82 -13.67
CA PRO A 88 -2.83 -5.00 -14.54
C PRO A 88 -2.70 -4.57 -16.00
N GLU A 89 -1.84 -5.25 -16.76
CA GLU A 89 -1.86 -5.14 -18.22
C GLU A 89 -3.18 -5.75 -18.70
N GLU A 90 -3.94 -5.01 -19.53
CA GLU A 90 -5.12 -5.60 -20.17
C GLU A 90 -4.66 -6.74 -21.08
N ASP A 91 -5.17 -7.96 -20.84
CA ASP A 91 -4.97 -9.09 -21.75
C ASP A 91 -5.58 -8.70 -23.10
N SER A 92 -4.74 -8.37 -24.08
CA SER A 92 -5.15 -8.16 -25.49
C SER A 92 -5.51 -9.47 -26.16
#